data_AF-A0AAJ0BW35-F1
#
_entry.id   AF-A0AAJ0BW35-F1
#
_cell.length_a   1.000
_cell.length_b   1.000
_cell.length_c   1.000
_cell.angle_alpha   90.00
_cell.angle_beta   90.00
_cell.angle_gamma   90.00
#
_symmetry.space_group_name_H-M   'P 1'
#
loop_
_entity.id
_entity.type
_entity.pdbx_description
1 polymer ?
#
loop_
_entity_poly.entity_id
_entity_poly.type
_entity_poly.pdbx_seq_one_letter_code
_entity_poly.pdbx_strand_id
1 'polypeptide(L)'
;MAQFLIFTTSGRHFLKVEPLEFSEKMPDSLDIQLQNHTNSHEVYAYVTGIAIQKNGARVLVKANGKDLYYPESPSEILSPLAEDCAIPLGPPGSTTTVHIPQIAGGRIWFSSDAKLTFLLNPGPALVEPSVLNPSDPNADVNFAFAEFTLNADQLFANISYVDFVSRLPIALTLDRHQAGAPDSVQHVSGMGPDGLDRVCDGLRAQARRDGMPWDKLIVQKPGQAPLRALSPTHGAAVGASFDGYFEPLVEEVWRKFSRAGRGAEMRINTQAAPGTLAGSVSEKGELVVGDETFAKPTTADILGCNTGPFVTGPSAARNAIIPRLAAALVRAALPEVGEHPSHPSTFYGRDPANHYARIVHEVNLDGKGYAFAYDDVQPDGGEDQSGKVNAGDPRVFVVAVGGNGAYTS
;
A
#
# COMPACT_ATOMS: atom_id res chain seq x y z
N MET A 1 -8.73 4.09 8.35
CA MET A 1 -7.94 3.01 7.71
C MET A 1 -8.74 2.47 6.55
N ALA A 2 -8.24 2.64 5.33
CA ALA A 2 -8.84 2.02 4.16
C ALA A 2 -8.59 0.51 4.25
N GLN A 3 -9.66 -0.27 4.42
CA GLN A 3 -9.60 -1.72 4.38
C GLN A 3 -9.52 -2.11 2.90
N PHE A 4 -8.31 -2.36 2.39
CA PHE A 4 -8.14 -2.82 1.02
C PHE A 4 -8.47 -4.32 0.95
N LEU A 5 -9.59 -4.64 0.29
CA LEU A 5 -9.83 -5.97 -0.25
C LEU A 5 -9.02 -6.11 -1.54
N ILE A 6 -7.93 -6.87 -1.48
CA ILE A 6 -7.27 -7.39 -2.68
C ILE A 6 -8.25 -8.39 -3.31
N PHE A 7 -8.90 -8.00 -4.41
CA PHE A 7 -9.72 -8.91 -5.21
C PHE A 7 -8.82 -9.75 -6.11
N THR A 8 -8.64 -11.03 -5.80
CA THR A 8 -8.09 -11.99 -6.76
C THR A 8 -9.21 -12.42 -7.72
N THR A 9 -9.03 -12.20 -9.03
CA THR A 9 -9.94 -12.70 -10.06
C THR A 9 -9.40 -14.02 -10.62
N SER A 10 -10.11 -15.13 -10.42
CA SER A 10 -9.81 -16.40 -11.09
C SER A 10 -10.75 -16.59 -12.28
N GLY A 11 -10.21 -16.59 -13.50
CA GLY A 11 -10.91 -17.01 -14.72
C GLY A 11 -10.29 -18.31 -15.23
N ARG A 12 -11.03 -19.42 -15.17
CA ARG A 12 -10.59 -20.73 -15.67
C ARG A 12 -10.73 -20.79 -17.20
N HIS A 13 -9.68 -21.20 -17.90
CA HIS A 13 -9.78 -21.81 -19.24
C HIS A 13 -9.11 -23.18 -19.20
N PHE A 14 -9.86 -24.20 -19.60
CA PHE A 14 -9.42 -25.60 -19.63
C PHE A 14 -8.56 -25.86 -20.87
N LEU A 15 -7.31 -26.29 -20.66
CA LEU A 15 -6.58 -27.16 -21.59
C LEU A 15 -6.13 -28.40 -20.81
N LYS A 16 -6.51 -29.56 -21.33
CA LYS A 16 -6.30 -30.87 -20.71
C LYS A 16 -4.84 -31.28 -20.91
N VAL A 17 -4.07 -31.32 -19.83
CA VAL A 17 -2.71 -31.89 -19.77
C VAL A 17 -2.70 -32.95 -18.66
N GLU A 18 -2.19 -34.13 -18.97
CA GLU A 18 -2.05 -35.25 -18.02
C GLU A 18 -1.08 -34.92 -16.87
N PRO A 19 -1.26 -35.51 -15.67
CA PRO A 19 -0.72 -34.97 -14.44
C PRO A 19 0.77 -35.26 -14.27
N LEU A 20 1.56 -34.21 -14.16
CA LEU A 20 2.78 -34.25 -13.37
C LEU A 20 2.37 -33.93 -11.92
N GLU A 21 2.29 -34.97 -11.10
CA GLU A 21 2.15 -34.83 -9.65
C GLU A 21 3.37 -34.08 -9.11
N PHE A 22 3.18 -32.83 -8.71
CA PHE A 22 3.69 -32.15 -7.51
C PHE A 22 3.15 -30.71 -7.54
N SER A 23 1.85 -30.55 -7.28
CA SER A 23 1.33 -29.26 -6.81
C SER A 23 1.38 -29.34 -5.29
N GLU A 24 2.44 -28.81 -4.69
CA GLU A 24 2.44 -28.57 -3.25
C GLU A 24 1.33 -27.55 -2.97
N LYS A 25 0.26 -28.02 -2.33
CA LYS A 25 -0.79 -27.15 -1.82
C LYS A 25 -0.13 -26.11 -0.90
N MET A 26 -0.50 -24.83 -1.06
CA MET A 26 -0.09 -23.76 -0.16
C MET A 26 -0.22 -24.20 1.31
N PRO A 27 0.80 -23.94 2.15
CA PRO A 27 0.77 -24.42 3.51
C PRO A 27 -0.30 -23.69 4.33
N ASP A 28 -0.84 -24.38 5.34
CA ASP A 28 -1.85 -23.81 6.25
C ASP A 28 -1.26 -22.74 7.20
N SER A 29 0.08 -22.69 7.27
CA SER A 29 0.87 -21.73 8.03
C SER A 29 2.26 -21.57 7.41
N LEU A 30 2.97 -20.50 7.75
CA LEU A 30 4.32 -20.25 7.25
C LEU A 30 5.20 -19.70 8.38
N ASP A 31 6.43 -20.19 8.47
CA ASP A 31 7.46 -19.55 9.29
C ASP A 31 8.16 -18.47 8.46
N ILE A 32 8.06 -17.22 8.93
CA ILE A 32 8.66 -16.05 8.28
C ILE A 32 9.85 -15.55 9.10
N GLN A 33 10.74 -14.80 8.46
CA GLN A 33 11.92 -14.23 9.09
C GLN A 33 11.77 -12.72 9.21
N LEU A 34 11.88 -12.21 10.44
CA LEU A 34 11.88 -10.78 10.73
C LEU A 34 13.29 -10.34 11.06
N GLN A 35 13.82 -9.34 10.35
CA GLN A 35 15.21 -8.90 10.51
C GLN A 35 15.30 -7.49 11.10
N ASN A 36 16.12 -7.32 12.14
CA ASN A 36 16.41 -6.00 12.69
C ASN A 36 17.58 -5.37 11.92
N HIS A 37 17.28 -4.54 10.94
CA HIS A 37 18.24 -3.69 10.22
C HIS A 37 18.18 -2.23 10.70
N THR A 38 17.75 -1.99 11.93
CA THR A 38 17.83 -0.68 12.58
C THR A 38 19.18 -0.50 13.29
N ASN A 39 19.37 0.63 13.95
CA ASN A 39 20.47 0.83 14.91
C ASN A 39 20.04 0.56 16.37
N SER A 40 18.77 0.22 16.62
CA SER A 40 18.22 0.03 17.96
C SER A 40 18.28 -1.43 18.39
N HIS A 41 18.53 -1.63 19.69
CA HIS A 41 18.41 -2.93 20.36
C HIS A 41 16.98 -3.21 20.86
N GLU A 42 16.08 -2.22 20.80
CA GLU A 42 14.71 -2.27 21.30
C GLU A 42 13.72 -2.16 20.13
N VAL A 43 13.68 -3.21 19.29
CA VAL A 43 12.71 -3.32 18.20
C VAL A 43 11.70 -4.41 18.49
N TYR A 44 10.43 -4.07 18.35
CA TYR A 44 9.30 -4.98 18.55
C TYR A 44 8.55 -5.18 17.24
N ALA A 45 8.13 -6.41 16.97
CA ALA A 45 7.22 -6.75 15.90
C ALA A 45 5.85 -7.20 16.44
N TYR A 46 4.81 -7.01 15.64
CA TYR A 46 3.46 -7.51 15.89
C TYR A 46 2.89 -8.05 14.59
N VAL A 47 2.17 -9.17 14.64
CA VAL A 47 1.44 -9.68 13.47
C VAL A 47 -0.04 -9.71 13.81
N THR A 48 -0.86 -9.04 13.00
CA THR A 48 -2.32 -8.93 13.17
C THR A 48 -3.04 -9.29 11.88
N GLY A 49 -4.31 -9.70 11.95
CA GLY A 49 -5.14 -9.90 10.75
C GLY A 49 -6.37 -10.75 11.03
N ILE A 50 -6.92 -11.38 9.99
CA ILE A 50 -8.11 -12.24 10.06
C ILE A 50 -7.74 -13.67 9.71
N ALA A 51 -7.85 -14.60 10.66
CA ALA A 51 -7.52 -16.01 10.46
C ALA A 51 -8.55 -16.70 9.54
N ILE A 52 -8.12 -17.04 8.32
CA ILE A 52 -8.99 -17.63 7.29
C ILE A 52 -9.56 -18.97 7.77
N GLN A 53 -8.70 -19.79 8.37
CA GLN A 53 -9.04 -21.14 8.83
C GLN A 53 -9.82 -21.16 10.16
N LYS A 54 -10.08 -19.99 10.76
CA LYS A 54 -10.82 -19.84 12.02
C LYS A 54 -12.09 -19.03 11.83
N ASN A 55 -12.85 -19.33 10.77
CA ASN A 55 -14.12 -18.65 10.44
C ASN A 55 -14.00 -17.12 10.39
N GLY A 56 -12.84 -16.60 9.95
CA GLY A 56 -12.60 -15.16 9.90
C GLY A 56 -12.44 -14.49 11.27
N ALA A 57 -11.98 -15.21 12.30
CA ALA A 57 -11.68 -14.62 13.60
C ALA A 57 -10.50 -13.64 13.53
N ARG A 58 -10.59 -12.55 14.30
CA ARG A 58 -9.45 -11.65 14.54
C ARG A 58 -8.33 -12.43 15.23
N VAL A 59 -7.10 -12.28 14.74
CA VAL A 59 -5.93 -12.97 15.27
C VAL A 59 -4.74 -12.03 15.42
N LEU A 60 -3.94 -12.27 16.46
CA LEU A 60 -2.61 -11.72 16.66
C LEU A 60 -1.62 -12.86 16.95
N VAL A 61 -0.34 -12.66 16.68
CA VAL A 61 0.73 -13.56 17.15
C VAL A 61 1.23 -13.07 18.51
N LYS A 62 1.33 -13.99 19.49
CA LYS A 62 1.82 -13.69 20.84
C LYS A 62 3.31 -13.36 20.84
N ALA A 63 3.80 -12.75 21.92
CA ALA A 63 5.18 -12.28 22.07
C ALA A 63 6.28 -13.34 21.85
N ASN A 64 5.96 -14.63 21.98
CA ASN A 64 6.90 -15.72 21.67
C ASN A 64 7.09 -15.99 20.17
N GLY A 65 6.36 -15.27 19.31
CA GLY A 65 6.43 -15.38 17.85
C GLY A 65 5.81 -16.66 17.28
N LYS A 66 5.15 -17.49 18.09
CA LYS A 66 4.65 -18.81 17.67
C LYS A 66 3.17 -19.01 17.95
N ASP A 67 2.75 -18.69 19.17
CA ASP A 67 1.38 -18.93 19.59
C ASP A 67 0.43 -17.87 19.05
N LEU A 68 -0.80 -18.28 18.75
CA LEU A 68 -1.84 -17.38 18.27
C LEU A 68 -2.72 -16.90 19.42
N TYR A 69 -3.08 -15.62 19.38
CA TYR A 69 -4.04 -14.98 20.25
C TYR A 69 -5.30 -14.62 19.46
N TYR A 70 -6.44 -15.15 19.90
CA TYR A 70 -7.76 -14.80 19.41
C TYR A 70 -8.47 -13.99 20.50
N PRO A 71 -8.56 -12.66 20.39
CA PRO A 71 -9.19 -11.84 21.41
C PRO A 71 -10.64 -12.24 21.65
N GLU A 72 -11.09 -12.17 22.90
CA GLU A 72 -12.50 -12.23 23.25
C GLU A 72 -13.14 -10.84 23.13
N SER A 73 -14.46 -10.77 22.97
CA SER A 73 -15.16 -9.47 22.94
C SER A 73 -15.11 -8.81 24.33
N PRO A 74 -14.49 -7.63 24.48
CA PRO A 74 -14.57 -6.89 25.72
C PRO A 74 -15.97 -6.31 25.93
N SER A 75 -16.27 -5.90 27.17
CA SER A 75 -17.49 -5.15 27.50
C SER A 75 -17.38 -3.66 27.18
N GLU A 76 -16.17 -3.09 27.25
CA GLU A 76 -15.90 -1.67 27.04
C GLU A 76 -15.11 -1.44 25.75
N ILE A 77 -15.31 -0.27 25.13
CA ILE A 77 -14.44 0.20 24.05
C ILE A 77 -13.05 0.52 24.58
N LEU A 78 -12.05 0.45 23.70
CA LEU A 78 -10.65 0.80 24.01
C LEU A 78 -10.05 -0.03 25.16
N SER A 79 -10.49 -1.28 25.30
CA SER A 79 -9.95 -2.23 26.28
C SER A 79 -8.55 -2.70 25.86
N PRO A 80 -7.61 -2.96 26.78
CA PRO A 80 -6.29 -3.49 26.43
C PRO A 80 -6.39 -4.95 25.93
N LEU A 81 -5.36 -5.40 25.21
CA LEU A 81 -5.19 -6.84 24.94
C LEU A 81 -4.97 -7.61 26.25
N ALA A 82 -5.52 -8.83 26.33
CA ALA A 82 -5.31 -9.72 27.47
C ALA A 82 -3.97 -10.47 27.41
N GLU A 83 -3.29 -10.45 26.26
CA GLU A 83 -2.06 -11.17 25.97
C GLU A 83 -1.00 -10.21 25.43
N ASP A 84 0.27 -10.40 25.83
CA ASP A 84 1.38 -9.65 25.22
C ASP A 84 1.64 -10.19 23.80
N CYS A 85 1.60 -9.29 22.83
CA CYS A 85 1.82 -9.57 21.41
C CYS A 85 3.08 -8.89 20.86
N ALA A 86 3.90 -8.27 21.71
CA ALA A 86 5.14 -7.61 21.32
C ALA A 86 6.27 -8.64 21.17
N ILE A 87 6.60 -9.00 19.93
CA ILE A 87 7.67 -9.96 19.59
C ILE A 87 9.01 -9.20 19.54
N PRO A 88 9.97 -9.43 20.45
CA PRO A 88 11.26 -8.74 20.40
C PRO A 88 12.11 -9.26 19.22
N LEU A 89 12.69 -8.36 18.43
CA LEU A 89 13.57 -8.74 17.32
C LEU A 89 15.03 -8.97 17.72
N GLY A 90 15.46 -8.51 18.90
CA GLY A 90 16.86 -8.60 19.34
C GLY A 90 17.75 -7.47 18.78
N PRO A 91 19.09 -7.57 18.93
CA PRO A 91 20.04 -6.52 18.55
C PRO A 91 20.13 -6.30 17.04
N PRO A 92 20.69 -5.17 16.55
CA PRO A 92 20.93 -4.95 15.12
C PRO A 92 21.63 -6.14 14.44
N GLY A 93 21.13 -6.52 13.26
CA GLY A 93 21.58 -7.67 12.46
C GLY A 93 20.96 -9.01 12.85
N SER A 94 20.11 -9.06 13.88
CA SER A 94 19.43 -10.29 14.27
C SER A 94 18.32 -10.70 13.30
N THR A 95 17.97 -11.99 13.34
CA THR A 95 16.79 -12.55 12.68
C THR A 95 15.94 -13.29 13.70
N THR A 96 14.64 -13.00 13.73
CA THR A 96 13.63 -13.67 14.55
C THR A 96 12.66 -14.41 13.65
N THR A 97 12.45 -15.71 13.91
CA THR A 97 11.44 -16.51 13.20
C THR A 97 10.07 -16.32 13.85
N VAL A 98 9.05 -16.04 13.02
CA VAL A 98 7.66 -15.88 13.46
C VAL A 98 6.75 -16.81 12.67
N HIS A 99 5.85 -17.50 13.37
CA HIS A 99 4.86 -18.39 12.79
C HIS A 99 3.57 -17.62 12.46
N ILE A 100 3.13 -17.68 11.21
CA ILE A 100 1.88 -17.06 10.77
C ILE A 100 0.90 -18.10 10.22
N PRO A 101 -0.41 -18.02 10.55
CA PRO A 101 -1.42 -18.85 9.92
C PRO A 101 -1.81 -18.27 8.55
N GLN A 102 -2.63 -19.00 7.79
CA GLN A 102 -3.38 -18.38 6.70
C GLN A 102 -4.25 -17.22 7.23
N ILE A 103 -3.96 -16.02 6.74
CA ILE A 103 -4.46 -14.76 7.26
C ILE A 103 -4.81 -13.83 6.10
N ALA A 104 -5.97 -13.20 6.18
CA ALA A 104 -6.42 -12.15 5.27
C ALA A 104 -6.28 -10.78 5.94
N GLY A 105 -5.92 -9.76 5.14
CA GLY A 105 -5.71 -8.40 5.66
C GLY A 105 -4.67 -8.37 6.80
N GLY A 106 -3.61 -9.14 6.63
CA GLY A 106 -2.54 -9.26 7.60
C GLY A 106 -1.64 -8.03 7.60
N ARG A 107 -1.14 -7.66 8.78
CA ARG A 107 -0.13 -6.61 8.95
C ARG A 107 1.01 -7.11 9.83
N ILE A 108 2.24 -6.85 9.39
CA ILE A 108 3.45 -7.02 10.18
C ILE A 108 3.91 -5.62 10.59
N TRP A 109 3.66 -5.28 11.85
CA TRP A 109 4.01 -4.00 12.43
C TRP A 109 5.40 -4.07 13.05
N PHE A 110 6.13 -2.95 13.00
CA PHE A 110 7.40 -2.78 13.70
C PHE A 110 7.38 -1.48 14.48
N SER A 111 7.94 -1.46 15.68
CA SER A 111 8.22 -0.24 16.43
C SER A 111 9.63 -0.25 17.03
N SER A 112 10.23 0.93 17.18
CA SER A 112 11.56 1.12 17.74
C SER A 112 11.49 1.94 19.02
N ASP A 113 12.27 1.54 20.02
CA ASP A 113 12.48 2.21 21.32
C ASP A 113 11.22 2.34 22.19
N ALA A 114 10.09 1.82 21.73
CA ALA A 114 8.83 1.71 22.45
C ALA A 114 7.96 0.59 21.84
N LYS A 115 7.12 -0.04 22.68
CA LYS A 115 6.07 -0.97 22.25
C LYS A 115 4.88 -0.22 21.65
N LEU A 116 4.20 -0.83 20.68
CA LEU A 116 2.87 -0.41 20.24
C LEU A 116 1.79 -0.82 21.24
N THR A 117 0.78 0.03 21.37
CA THR A 117 -0.45 -0.21 22.10
C THR A 117 -1.56 -0.54 21.11
N PHE A 118 -2.07 -1.77 21.17
CA PHE A 118 -3.29 -2.19 20.50
C PHE A 118 -4.43 -2.24 21.51
N LEU A 119 -5.63 -1.84 21.08
CA LEU A 119 -6.83 -1.83 21.91
C LEU A 119 -7.94 -2.66 21.26
N LEU A 120 -9.00 -2.95 22.02
CA LEU A 120 -10.15 -3.74 21.58
C LEU A 120 -11.46 -3.00 21.86
N ASN A 121 -12.36 -3.05 20.90
CA ASN A 121 -13.77 -2.69 21.07
C ASN A 121 -14.65 -3.96 21.10
N PRO A 122 -15.89 -3.89 21.63
CA PRO A 122 -16.85 -4.99 21.56
C PRO A 122 -17.04 -5.47 20.11
N GLY A 123 -17.13 -6.79 19.91
CA GLY A 123 -17.15 -7.40 18.59
C GLY A 123 -16.58 -8.81 18.57
N PRO A 124 -15.33 -9.06 19.00
CA PRO A 124 -14.21 -8.14 19.25
C PRO A 124 -13.69 -7.44 17.99
N ALA A 125 -13.37 -6.16 18.09
CA ALA A 125 -12.76 -5.38 17.01
C ALA A 125 -11.41 -4.80 17.46
N LEU A 126 -10.34 -5.14 16.72
CA LEU A 126 -9.01 -4.59 16.96
C LEU A 126 -8.99 -3.11 16.57
N VAL A 127 -8.59 -2.28 17.53
CA VAL A 127 -8.25 -0.88 17.32
C VAL A 127 -6.75 -0.82 17.12
N GLU A 128 -6.37 -0.59 15.87
CA GLU A 128 -4.98 -0.52 15.43
C GLU A 128 -4.37 0.87 15.70
N PRO A 129 -3.03 0.98 15.82
CA PRO A 129 -2.34 2.24 16.04
C PRO A 129 -2.73 3.32 15.04
N SER A 130 -3.02 4.54 15.53
CA SER A 130 -3.34 5.69 14.68
C SER A 130 -2.26 6.76 14.74
N VAL A 131 -1.82 7.22 13.57
CA VAL A 131 -0.98 8.42 13.43
C VAL A 131 -1.79 9.71 13.26
N LEU A 132 -3.12 9.60 13.18
CA LEU A 132 -4.03 10.70 12.82
C LEU A 132 -4.68 11.36 14.04
N ASN A 133 -4.64 10.68 15.18
CA ASN A 133 -5.17 11.19 16.44
C ASN A 133 -3.99 11.55 17.37
N PRO A 134 -3.76 12.83 17.67
CA PRO A 134 -2.68 13.24 18.57
C PRO A 134 -2.76 12.65 19.98
N SER A 135 -3.95 12.20 20.40
CA SER A 135 -4.17 11.54 21.70
C SER A 135 -4.04 10.02 21.64
N ASP A 136 -3.74 9.44 20.47
CA ASP A 136 -3.48 8.00 20.35
C ASP A 136 -2.23 7.64 21.18
N PRO A 137 -2.24 6.52 21.93
CA PRO A 137 -1.07 6.10 22.70
C PRO A 137 0.18 5.85 21.82
N ASN A 138 -0.01 5.65 20.52
CA ASN A 138 1.07 5.44 19.55
C ASN A 138 1.47 6.71 18.80
N ALA A 139 0.88 7.88 19.10
CA ALA A 139 1.14 9.12 18.36
C ALA A 139 2.62 9.50 18.33
N ASP A 140 3.37 9.20 19.39
CA ASP A 140 4.80 9.49 19.52
C ASP A 140 5.71 8.28 19.24
N VAL A 141 5.15 7.11 18.93
CA VAL A 141 5.93 5.90 18.67
C VAL A 141 6.44 5.90 17.22
N ASN A 142 7.72 5.61 17.03
CA ASN A 142 8.26 5.37 15.70
C ASN A 142 7.88 3.95 15.26
N PHE A 143 6.93 3.84 14.33
CA PHE A 143 6.47 2.55 13.83
C PHE A 143 6.29 2.54 12.32
N ALA A 144 6.24 1.34 11.74
CA ALA A 144 5.91 1.08 10.34
C ALA A 144 5.14 -0.24 10.25
N PHE A 145 4.58 -0.55 9.09
CA PHE A 145 4.02 -1.87 8.83
C PHE A 145 4.15 -2.27 7.35
N ALA A 146 4.23 -3.57 7.13
CA ALA A 146 3.99 -4.19 5.83
C ALA A 146 2.64 -4.92 5.87
N GLU A 147 2.01 -5.04 4.70
CA GLU A 147 0.74 -5.72 4.54
C GLU A 147 0.96 -7.06 3.85
N PHE A 148 0.13 -8.05 4.19
CA PHE A 148 0.19 -9.35 3.54
C PHE A 148 -1.13 -10.11 3.60
N THR A 149 -1.26 -11.09 2.72
CA THR A 149 -2.28 -12.14 2.78
C THR A 149 -1.60 -13.46 2.47
N LEU A 150 -1.79 -14.43 3.37
CA LEU A 150 -1.43 -15.83 3.14
C LEU A 150 -2.73 -16.61 3.04
N ASN A 151 -3.04 -17.13 1.85
CA ASN A 151 -4.25 -17.92 1.62
C ASN A 151 -3.92 -19.24 0.91
N ALA A 152 -4.96 -19.98 0.50
CA ALA A 152 -4.80 -21.27 -0.16
C ALA A 152 -4.19 -21.20 -1.58
N ASP A 153 -4.08 -20.01 -2.16
CA ASP A 153 -3.60 -19.79 -3.52
C ASP A 153 -2.20 -19.15 -3.56
N GLN A 154 -1.88 -18.25 -2.62
CA GLN A 154 -0.60 -17.53 -2.58
C GLN A 154 -0.30 -16.86 -1.24
N LEU A 155 0.99 -16.53 -1.06
CA LEU A 155 1.41 -15.39 -0.26
C LEU A 155 1.48 -14.16 -1.17
N PHE A 156 0.86 -13.07 -0.74
CA PHE A 156 1.02 -11.73 -1.32
C PHE A 156 1.43 -10.80 -0.20
N ALA A 157 2.46 -9.98 -0.39
CA ALA A 157 2.90 -8.98 0.59
C ALA A 157 3.38 -7.70 -0.09
N ASN A 158 3.22 -6.57 0.59
CA ASN A 158 3.65 -5.26 0.09
C ASN A 158 4.13 -4.36 1.22
N ILE A 159 5.09 -3.49 0.91
CA ILE A 159 5.36 -2.31 1.74
C ILE A 159 4.22 -1.30 1.54
N SER A 160 4.01 -0.39 2.49
CA SER A 160 2.93 0.60 2.37
C SER A 160 3.36 1.97 2.89
N TYR A 161 3.08 2.98 2.07
CA TYR A 161 3.23 4.42 2.38
C TYR A 161 1.91 5.17 2.14
N VAL A 162 0.79 4.45 2.00
CA VAL A 162 -0.54 5.02 1.75
C VAL A 162 -0.97 5.95 2.89
N ASP A 163 -0.60 5.60 4.12
CA ASP A 163 -0.92 6.40 5.30
C ASP A 163 0.23 7.35 5.69
N PHE A 164 1.48 6.87 5.74
CA PHE A 164 2.65 7.67 6.10
C PHE A 164 3.98 6.97 5.76
N VAL A 165 5.05 7.75 5.71
CA VAL A 165 6.45 7.28 5.76
C VAL A 165 6.98 7.50 7.18
N SER A 166 7.67 6.51 7.77
CA SER A 166 8.33 6.64 9.07
C SER A 166 9.84 6.45 8.99
N ARG A 167 10.53 6.53 10.16
CA ARG A 167 11.97 6.25 10.26
C ARG A 167 12.31 4.76 10.23
N LEU A 168 11.34 3.88 9.96
CA LEU A 168 11.53 2.43 9.87
C LEU A 168 11.21 1.94 8.45
N PRO A 169 12.11 2.16 7.47
CA PRO A 169 11.97 1.55 6.15
C PRO A 169 11.82 0.03 6.26
N ILE A 170 10.96 -0.55 5.43
CA ILE A 170 10.76 -1.99 5.35
C ILE A 170 11.23 -2.49 3.98
N ALA A 171 11.91 -3.64 3.97
CA ALA A 171 12.27 -4.38 2.77
C ALA A 171 11.65 -5.79 2.82
N LEU A 172 11.32 -6.34 1.65
CA LEU A 172 10.71 -7.66 1.51
C LEU A 172 11.59 -8.55 0.63
N THR A 173 11.80 -9.79 1.05
CA THR A 173 12.42 -10.82 0.20
C THR A 173 11.56 -12.06 0.23
N LEU A 174 11.17 -12.54 -0.95
CA LEU A 174 10.38 -13.75 -1.11
C LEU A 174 11.08 -14.72 -2.03
N ASP A 175 11.49 -15.86 -1.49
CA ASP A 175 12.03 -16.98 -2.25
C ASP A 175 10.96 -18.05 -2.46
N ARG A 176 10.82 -18.49 -3.70
CA ARG A 176 9.85 -19.52 -4.16
C ARG A 176 10.52 -20.87 -4.29
N HIS A 177 9.75 -21.93 -4.04
CA HIS A 177 10.22 -23.29 -4.24
C HIS A 177 10.08 -23.70 -5.72
N GLN A 178 11.07 -23.37 -6.57
CA GLN A 178 11.10 -23.89 -7.94
C GLN A 178 12.40 -24.63 -8.24
N ALA A 179 12.33 -25.96 -8.36
CA ALA A 179 13.47 -26.77 -8.79
C ALA A 179 13.91 -26.36 -10.22
N GLY A 180 15.13 -25.81 -10.35
CA GLY A 180 15.80 -25.60 -11.62
C GLY A 180 15.51 -24.30 -12.38
N ALA A 181 14.92 -23.27 -11.76
CA ALA A 181 14.72 -21.96 -12.39
C ALA A 181 15.70 -20.88 -11.85
N PRO A 182 16.24 -20.00 -12.72
CA PRO A 182 17.27 -19.04 -12.34
C PRO A 182 16.78 -17.84 -11.50
N ASP A 183 15.47 -17.55 -11.47
CA ASP A 183 14.90 -16.40 -10.75
C ASP A 183 13.86 -16.85 -9.71
N SER A 184 14.33 -17.40 -8.59
CA SER A 184 13.47 -17.82 -7.48
C SER A 184 13.23 -16.73 -6.43
N VAL A 185 13.89 -15.57 -6.51
CA VAL A 185 13.80 -14.54 -5.48
C VAL A 185 13.16 -13.26 -6.01
N GLN A 186 12.09 -12.82 -5.37
CA GLN A 186 11.56 -11.47 -5.52
C GLN A 186 12.07 -10.60 -4.36
N HIS A 187 12.49 -9.38 -4.68
CA HIS A 187 12.97 -8.42 -3.69
C HIS A 187 12.31 -7.05 -3.88
N VAL A 188 11.95 -6.44 -2.75
CA VAL A 188 11.54 -5.04 -2.64
C VAL A 188 12.48 -4.37 -1.65
N SER A 189 13.18 -3.35 -2.13
CA SER A 189 14.34 -2.77 -1.46
C SER A 189 13.97 -1.84 -0.31
N GLY A 190 12.83 -1.17 -0.42
CA GLY A 190 12.44 -0.09 0.48
C GLY A 190 13.38 1.11 0.37
N MET A 191 13.51 1.87 1.46
CA MET A 191 14.40 3.03 1.57
C MET A 191 15.65 2.70 2.40
N GLY A 192 16.71 3.48 2.20
CA GLY A 192 17.85 3.53 3.13
C GLY A 192 17.48 4.09 4.51
N PRO A 193 18.39 4.04 5.50
CA PRO A 193 18.12 4.50 6.87
C PRO A 193 17.84 6.00 6.98
N ASP A 194 18.22 6.79 5.97
CA ASP A 194 17.94 8.22 5.82
C ASP A 194 16.64 8.51 5.02
N GLY A 195 15.87 7.47 4.68
CA GLY A 195 14.70 7.56 3.79
C GLY A 195 13.69 8.64 4.20
N LEU A 196 13.28 8.66 5.48
CA LEU A 196 12.36 9.70 5.95
C LEU A 196 12.94 11.10 5.80
N ASP A 197 14.23 11.29 6.10
CA ASP A 197 14.86 12.61 6.02
C ASP A 197 14.86 13.11 4.57
N ARG A 198 15.17 12.23 3.61
CA ARG A 198 15.09 12.53 2.17
C ARG A 198 13.66 12.83 1.71
N VAL A 199 12.66 12.10 2.19
CA VAL A 199 11.25 12.40 1.91
C VAL A 199 10.86 13.78 2.46
N CYS A 200 11.20 14.06 3.72
CA CYS A 200 10.93 15.36 4.33
C CYS A 200 11.60 16.52 3.59
N ASP A 201 12.83 16.34 3.13
CA ASP A 201 13.54 17.36 2.34
C ASP A 201 12.89 17.57 0.98
N GLY A 202 12.46 16.50 0.32
CA GLY A 202 11.67 16.56 -0.91
C GLY A 202 10.36 17.32 -0.73
N LEU A 203 9.61 17.03 0.35
CA LEU A 203 8.35 17.71 0.66
C LEU A 203 8.55 19.20 0.93
N ARG A 204 9.58 19.56 1.71
CA ARG A 204 9.95 20.96 1.94
C ARG A 204 10.36 21.66 0.65
N ALA A 205 11.10 20.97 -0.23
CA ALA A 205 11.50 21.52 -1.52
C ALA A 205 10.30 21.74 -2.44
N GLN A 206 9.36 20.80 -2.48
CA GLN A 206 8.14 20.93 -3.27
C GLN A 206 7.27 22.09 -2.75
N ALA A 207 7.08 22.21 -1.43
CA ALA A 207 6.33 23.33 -0.85
C ALA A 207 6.92 24.70 -1.23
N ARG A 208 8.25 24.82 -1.29
CA ARG A 208 8.91 26.05 -1.78
C ARG A 208 8.68 26.30 -3.27
N ARG A 209 8.45 25.26 -4.07
CA ARG A 209 8.31 25.32 -5.53
C ARG A 209 6.91 25.75 -5.95
N ASP A 210 5.88 25.18 -5.35
CA ASP A 210 4.48 25.41 -5.76
C ASP A 210 3.63 26.15 -4.71
N GLY A 211 4.14 26.37 -3.51
CA GLY A 211 3.43 27.04 -2.42
C GLY A 211 2.37 26.17 -1.72
N MET A 212 2.23 24.90 -2.11
CA MET A 212 1.31 23.96 -1.48
C MET A 212 1.89 23.39 -0.18
N PRO A 213 1.05 22.97 0.79
CA PRO A 213 1.50 22.65 2.15
C PRO A 213 2.11 21.25 2.27
N TRP A 214 2.96 20.84 1.33
CA TRP A 214 3.65 19.54 1.36
C TRP A 214 4.54 19.40 2.60
N ASP A 215 5.18 20.49 3.04
CA ASP A 215 6.01 20.55 4.24
C ASP A 215 5.21 20.35 5.54
N LYS A 216 3.93 20.73 5.55
CA LYS A 216 3.04 20.52 6.71
C LYS A 216 2.66 19.05 6.92
N LEU A 217 2.88 18.19 5.92
CA LEU A 217 2.69 16.74 6.07
C LEU A 217 3.73 16.10 7.02
N ILE A 218 4.80 16.82 7.35
CA ILE A 218 5.87 16.35 8.22
C ILE A 218 5.45 16.48 9.68
N VAL A 219 5.35 15.35 10.38
CA VAL A 219 5.13 15.31 11.83
C VAL A 219 6.49 15.34 12.52
N GLN A 220 6.80 16.46 13.15
CA GLN A 220 8.08 16.71 13.80
C GLN A 220 7.87 17.56 15.06
N LYS A 221 8.38 17.08 16.20
CA LYS A 221 8.44 17.91 17.42
C LYS A 221 9.51 18.99 17.25
N PRO A 222 9.30 20.22 17.75
CA PRO A 222 10.29 21.28 17.67
C PRO A 222 11.66 20.84 18.21
N GLY A 223 12.71 21.05 17.41
CA GLY A 223 14.09 20.68 17.77
C GLY A 223 14.44 19.19 17.69
N GLN A 224 13.52 18.33 17.27
CA GLN A 224 13.77 16.89 17.06
C GLN A 224 13.84 16.55 15.57
N ALA A 225 14.36 15.38 15.22
CA ALA A 225 14.26 14.86 13.86
C ALA A 225 12.79 14.58 13.47
N PRO A 226 12.44 14.57 12.18
CA PRO A 226 11.11 14.14 11.73
C PRO A 226 10.76 12.75 12.25
N LEU A 227 9.54 12.58 12.77
CA LEU A 227 9.04 11.29 13.25
C LEU A 227 8.40 10.49 12.11
N ARG A 228 7.62 11.18 11.27
CA ARG A 228 6.97 10.63 10.07
C ARG A 228 6.53 11.73 9.11
N ALA A 229 6.22 11.36 7.88
CA ALA A 229 5.53 12.22 6.91
C ALA A 229 4.20 11.57 6.53
N LEU A 230 3.08 12.26 6.74
CA LEU A 230 1.76 11.75 6.40
C LEU A 230 1.51 11.84 4.89
N SER A 231 0.68 10.94 4.37
CA SER A 231 0.17 11.09 3.01
C SER A 231 -0.78 12.29 2.91
N PRO A 232 -0.91 12.91 1.72
CA PRO A 232 -1.77 14.09 1.54
C PRO A 232 -3.25 13.80 1.82
N THR A 233 -3.70 12.55 1.71
CA THR A 233 -5.05 12.10 2.11
C THR A 233 -5.34 12.35 3.59
N HIS A 234 -4.28 12.42 4.41
CA HIS A 234 -4.34 12.67 5.85
C HIS A 234 -3.95 14.10 6.23
N GLY A 235 -3.82 15.01 5.25
CA GLY A 235 -3.35 16.37 5.47
C GLY A 235 -4.15 17.15 6.53
N ALA A 236 -5.46 16.89 6.64
CA ALA A 236 -6.33 17.52 7.63
C ALA A 236 -5.86 17.27 9.09
N ALA A 237 -5.24 16.12 9.37
CA ALA A 237 -4.74 15.77 10.70
C ALA A 237 -3.57 16.68 11.16
N VAL A 238 -2.91 17.35 10.20
CA VAL A 238 -1.75 18.23 10.43
C VAL A 238 -1.96 19.64 9.87
N GLY A 239 -3.21 20.00 9.53
CA GLY A 239 -3.54 21.34 9.02
C GLY A 239 -2.99 21.63 7.62
N ALA A 240 -2.74 20.59 6.81
CA ALA A 240 -2.45 20.69 5.39
C ALA A 240 -3.75 20.53 4.57
N SER A 241 -4.14 21.55 3.81
CA SER A 241 -5.24 21.46 2.85
C SER A 241 -4.70 21.54 1.42
N PHE A 242 -5.16 20.64 0.58
CA PHE A 242 -4.88 20.59 -0.85
C PHE A 242 -6.12 20.94 -1.69
N ASP A 243 -7.14 21.56 -1.09
CA ASP A 243 -8.39 21.88 -1.78
C ASP A 243 -8.13 22.66 -3.08
N GLY A 244 -8.69 22.22 -4.20
CA GLY A 244 -8.50 22.89 -5.49
C GLY A 244 -7.20 22.53 -6.23
N TYR A 245 -6.31 21.70 -5.67
CA TYR A 245 -4.99 21.43 -6.25
C TYR A 245 -5.03 20.68 -7.59
N PHE A 246 -5.86 19.62 -7.72
CA PHE A 246 -5.98 18.81 -8.93
C PHE A 246 -7.04 19.31 -9.92
N GLU A 247 -7.91 20.22 -9.52
CA GLU A 247 -9.02 20.72 -10.33
C GLU A 247 -8.54 21.29 -11.69
N PRO A 248 -7.42 22.04 -11.79
CA PRO A 248 -6.88 22.45 -13.08
C PRO A 248 -6.50 21.29 -14.02
N LEU A 249 -5.93 20.20 -13.47
CA LEU A 249 -5.60 18.99 -14.23
C LEU A 249 -6.88 18.29 -14.71
N VAL A 250 -7.90 18.20 -13.85
CA VAL A 250 -9.20 17.62 -14.20
C VAL A 250 -9.85 18.40 -15.35
N GLU A 251 -9.82 19.73 -15.31
CA GLU A 251 -10.33 20.57 -16.40
C GLU A 251 -9.56 20.36 -17.71
N GLU A 252 -8.25 20.19 -17.64
CA GLU A 252 -7.42 19.88 -18.82
C GLU A 252 -7.75 18.51 -19.42
N VAL A 253 -7.85 17.48 -18.58
CA VAL A 253 -8.23 16.12 -19.00
C VAL A 253 -9.62 16.14 -19.65
N TRP A 254 -10.59 16.81 -19.02
CA TRP A 254 -11.95 16.89 -19.57
C TRP A 254 -11.98 17.62 -20.91
N ARG A 255 -11.22 18.71 -21.05
CA ARG A 255 -11.10 19.43 -22.32
C ARG A 255 -10.45 18.55 -23.39
N LYS A 256 -9.35 17.85 -23.05
CA LYS A 256 -8.59 16.97 -23.97
C LYS A 256 -9.47 15.85 -24.53
N PHE A 257 -10.32 15.21 -23.72
CA PHE A 257 -11.14 14.08 -24.17
C PHE A 257 -12.57 14.48 -24.56
N SER A 258 -12.86 15.78 -24.66
CA SER A 258 -14.11 16.30 -25.25
C SER A 258 -14.01 16.46 -26.76
N ARG A 259 -15.11 16.83 -27.42
CA ARG A 259 -15.10 17.23 -28.85
C ARG A 259 -14.10 18.35 -29.16
N ALA A 260 -13.81 19.23 -28.20
CA ALA A 260 -12.83 20.30 -28.37
C ALA A 260 -11.38 19.76 -28.49
N GLY A 261 -11.14 18.54 -28.05
CA GLY A 261 -9.85 17.85 -28.06
C GLY A 261 -9.38 17.30 -29.39
N ARG A 262 -10.06 17.63 -30.50
CA ARG A 262 -9.62 17.35 -31.89
C ARG A 262 -9.27 15.88 -32.19
N GLY A 263 -9.99 14.94 -31.58
CA GLY A 263 -9.83 13.51 -31.85
C GLY A 263 -8.87 12.78 -30.90
N ALA A 264 -8.49 13.37 -29.77
CA ALA A 264 -7.81 12.62 -28.71
C ALA A 264 -8.72 11.51 -28.17
N GLU A 265 -8.20 10.29 -28.10
CA GLU A 265 -8.92 9.11 -27.61
C GLU A 265 -8.37 8.67 -26.26
N MET A 266 -9.26 8.40 -25.30
CA MET A 266 -8.91 7.68 -24.08
C MET A 266 -9.19 6.19 -24.29
N ARG A 267 -8.28 5.33 -23.83
CA ARG A 267 -8.46 3.88 -23.79
C ARG A 267 -8.06 3.37 -22.42
N ILE A 268 -9.00 2.72 -21.73
CA ILE A 268 -8.76 2.08 -20.43
C ILE A 268 -8.72 0.57 -20.61
N ASN A 269 -7.54 -0.02 -20.50
CA ASN A 269 -7.40 -1.46 -20.33
C ASN A 269 -7.82 -1.83 -18.92
N THR A 270 -8.99 -2.47 -18.79
CA THR A 270 -9.55 -2.89 -17.50
C THR A 270 -8.80 -4.07 -16.88
N GLN A 271 -7.99 -4.78 -17.68
CA GLN A 271 -7.31 -6.03 -17.30
C GLN A 271 -8.29 -7.06 -16.70
N ALA A 272 -9.53 -7.00 -17.17
CA ALA A 272 -10.65 -7.82 -16.74
C ALA A 272 -11.49 -8.21 -17.97
N ALA A 273 -12.59 -8.93 -17.76
CA ALA A 273 -13.47 -9.39 -18.84
C ALA A 273 -13.90 -8.31 -19.86
N PRO A 274 -14.13 -7.03 -19.48
CA PRO A 274 -14.46 -5.98 -20.45
C PRO A 274 -13.34 -5.61 -21.43
N GLY A 275 -12.09 -6.02 -21.18
CA GLY A 275 -10.94 -5.71 -22.03
C GLY A 275 -10.61 -4.22 -22.03
N THR A 276 -10.28 -3.68 -23.20
CA THR A 276 -9.96 -2.25 -23.38
C THR A 276 -11.19 -1.47 -23.82
N LEU A 277 -11.57 -0.46 -23.03
CA LEU A 277 -12.75 0.38 -23.25
C LEU A 277 -12.34 1.78 -23.73
N ALA A 278 -13.05 2.30 -24.72
CA ALA A 278 -12.88 3.68 -25.18
C ALA A 278 -13.51 4.67 -24.19
N GLY A 279 -12.89 5.83 -24.04
CA GLY A 279 -13.33 6.90 -23.17
C GLY A 279 -13.45 8.25 -23.88
N SER A 280 -14.48 9.02 -23.57
CA SER A 280 -14.66 10.41 -24.05
C SER A 280 -15.57 11.20 -23.12
N VAL A 281 -15.44 12.53 -23.14
CA VAL A 281 -16.34 13.42 -22.40
C VAL A 281 -17.59 13.69 -23.22
N SER A 282 -18.75 13.38 -22.64
CA SER A 282 -20.07 13.58 -23.25
C SER A 282 -20.43 15.07 -23.38
N GLU A 283 -21.49 15.37 -24.14
CA GLU A 283 -22.04 16.74 -24.22
C GLU A 283 -22.52 17.29 -22.86
N LYS A 284 -22.81 16.40 -21.89
CA LYS A 284 -23.20 16.76 -20.53
C LYS A 284 -21.99 17.08 -19.64
N GLY A 285 -20.77 16.94 -20.15
CA GLY A 285 -19.54 17.19 -19.38
C GLY A 285 -19.13 16.05 -18.47
N GLU A 286 -19.66 14.84 -18.67
CA GLU A 286 -19.30 13.64 -17.92
C GLU A 286 -18.32 12.80 -18.72
N LEU A 287 -17.31 12.21 -18.07
CA LEU A 287 -16.43 11.23 -18.71
C LEU A 287 -17.18 9.90 -18.84
N VAL A 288 -17.30 9.38 -20.05
CA VAL A 288 -17.92 8.09 -20.34
C VAL A 288 -16.83 7.13 -20.80
N VAL A 289 -16.67 5.99 -20.11
CA VAL A 289 -15.71 4.91 -20.46
C VAL A 289 -16.49 3.61 -20.62
N GLY A 290 -16.57 3.09 -21.85
CA GLY A 290 -17.56 2.05 -22.17
C GLY A 290 -18.98 2.58 -21.89
N ASP A 291 -19.74 1.85 -21.08
CA ASP A 291 -21.09 2.25 -20.65
C ASP A 291 -21.11 2.96 -19.27
N GLU A 292 -19.94 3.20 -18.67
CA GLU A 292 -19.82 3.77 -17.34
C GLU A 292 -19.58 5.28 -17.38
N THR A 293 -20.26 6.01 -16.50
CA THR A 293 -20.18 7.47 -16.42
C THR A 293 -19.46 7.93 -15.15
N PHE A 294 -18.60 8.93 -15.28
CA PHE A 294 -17.79 9.50 -14.20
C PHE A 294 -17.92 11.03 -14.21
N ALA A 295 -18.35 11.58 -13.08
CA ALA A 295 -18.30 13.02 -12.82
C ALA A 295 -16.84 13.48 -12.69
N LYS A 296 -16.60 14.79 -12.80
CA LYS A 296 -15.30 15.38 -12.48
C LYS A 296 -14.93 15.09 -11.01
N PRO A 297 -13.79 14.45 -10.73
CA PRO A 297 -13.33 14.26 -9.36
C PRO A 297 -12.81 15.58 -8.77
N THR A 298 -12.96 15.72 -7.46
CA THR A 298 -12.27 16.74 -6.66
C THR A 298 -10.85 16.31 -6.29
N THR A 299 -10.05 17.22 -5.74
CA THR A 299 -8.76 16.84 -5.13
C THR A 299 -8.90 15.73 -4.08
N ALA A 300 -9.92 15.80 -3.22
CA ALA A 300 -10.16 14.78 -2.21
C ALA A 300 -10.47 13.41 -2.83
N ASP A 301 -11.24 13.36 -3.92
CA ASP A 301 -11.52 12.12 -4.64
C ASP A 301 -10.24 11.52 -5.24
N ILE A 302 -9.38 12.34 -5.84
CA ILE A 302 -8.12 11.88 -6.45
C ILE A 302 -7.16 11.36 -5.39
N LEU A 303 -6.94 12.10 -4.30
CA LEU A 303 -6.03 11.68 -3.23
C LEU A 303 -6.55 10.46 -2.47
N GLY A 304 -7.86 10.40 -2.20
CA GLY A 304 -8.49 9.30 -1.45
C GLY A 304 -8.78 8.06 -2.28
N CYS A 305 -8.96 8.21 -3.59
CA CYS A 305 -9.29 7.12 -4.54
C CYS A 305 -10.57 6.33 -4.20
N ASN A 306 -11.46 6.83 -3.35
CA ASN A 306 -12.58 6.07 -2.79
C ASN A 306 -13.90 6.85 -2.63
N THR A 307 -13.93 8.13 -3.03
CA THR A 307 -15.12 8.99 -2.98
C THR A 307 -15.50 9.50 -4.37
N GLY A 308 -16.65 10.18 -4.45
CA GLY A 308 -17.12 10.81 -5.68
C GLY A 308 -17.20 9.81 -6.84
N PRO A 309 -16.55 10.06 -8.00
CA PRO A 309 -16.59 9.14 -9.14
C PRO A 309 -15.87 7.81 -8.88
N PHE A 310 -15.10 7.66 -7.80
CA PHE A 310 -14.33 6.45 -7.48
C PHE A 310 -15.01 5.54 -6.45
N VAL A 311 -16.30 5.75 -6.17
CA VAL A 311 -17.09 4.82 -5.36
C VAL A 311 -17.37 3.54 -6.14
N THR A 312 -16.97 2.39 -5.57
CA THR A 312 -17.29 1.06 -6.10
C THR A 312 -18.76 0.72 -5.92
N GLY A 313 -19.31 -0.09 -6.82
CA GLY A 313 -20.73 -0.47 -6.78
C GLY A 313 -20.98 -1.85 -7.38
N PRO A 314 -22.23 -2.16 -7.79
CA PRO A 314 -22.58 -3.45 -8.36
C PRO A 314 -22.00 -3.69 -9.77
N SER A 315 -21.56 -2.64 -10.48
CA SER A 315 -20.97 -2.78 -11.81
C SER A 315 -19.53 -3.26 -11.75
N ALA A 316 -19.29 -4.48 -12.23
CA ALA A 316 -17.95 -5.04 -12.37
C ALA A 316 -17.08 -4.23 -13.35
N ALA A 317 -17.67 -3.70 -14.42
CA ALA A 317 -16.96 -2.86 -15.37
C ALA A 317 -16.48 -1.56 -14.69
N ARG A 318 -17.37 -0.89 -13.94
CA ARG A 318 -17.01 0.29 -13.15
C ARG A 318 -15.87 0.02 -12.20
N ASN A 319 -15.99 -1.05 -11.41
CA ASN A 319 -14.99 -1.42 -10.42
C ASN A 319 -13.63 -1.76 -11.06
N ALA A 320 -13.61 -2.23 -12.31
CA ALA A 320 -12.36 -2.46 -13.06
C ALA A 320 -11.76 -1.18 -13.65
N ILE A 321 -12.58 -0.19 -14.02
CA ILE A 321 -12.14 1.12 -14.55
C ILE A 321 -11.56 2.02 -13.44
N ILE A 322 -12.22 2.06 -12.26
CA ILE A 322 -11.89 3.01 -11.17
C ILE A 322 -10.38 3.04 -10.84
N PRO A 323 -9.69 1.91 -10.59
CA PRO A 323 -8.27 1.93 -10.24
C PRO A 323 -7.41 2.59 -11.30
N ARG A 324 -7.69 2.32 -12.59
CA ARG A 324 -6.92 2.86 -13.72
C ARG A 324 -7.10 4.36 -13.87
N LEU A 325 -8.34 4.82 -13.76
CA LEU A 325 -8.65 6.25 -13.86
C LEU A 325 -8.06 7.03 -12.68
N ALA A 326 -8.23 6.52 -11.46
CA ALA A 326 -7.71 7.13 -10.25
C ALA A 326 -6.16 7.20 -10.27
N ALA A 327 -5.49 6.09 -10.57
CA ALA A 327 -4.02 6.05 -10.66
C ALA A 327 -3.49 7.01 -11.73
N ALA A 328 -4.13 7.07 -12.91
CA ALA A 328 -3.72 7.97 -13.99
C ALA A 328 -3.87 9.46 -13.62
N LEU A 329 -4.85 9.83 -12.79
CA LEU A 329 -5.01 11.18 -12.26
C LEU A 329 -3.98 11.50 -11.18
N VAL A 330 -3.77 10.60 -10.22
CA VAL A 330 -2.76 10.74 -9.15
C VAL A 330 -1.36 10.96 -9.75
N ARG A 331 -1.05 10.21 -10.82
CA ARG A 331 0.21 10.27 -11.58
C ARG A 331 0.27 11.41 -12.60
N ALA A 332 -0.80 12.18 -12.77
CA ALA A 332 -0.94 13.23 -13.78
C ALA A 332 -0.66 12.76 -15.23
N ALA A 333 -1.00 11.51 -15.55
CA ALA A 333 -0.66 10.87 -16.81
C ALA A 333 -1.70 11.05 -17.94
N LEU A 334 -2.98 11.28 -17.59
CA LEU A 334 -4.07 11.44 -18.57
C LEU A 334 -3.86 12.60 -19.58
N PRO A 335 -3.24 13.74 -19.21
CA PRO A 335 -2.89 14.75 -20.20
C PRO A 335 -1.79 14.34 -21.16
N GLU A 336 -0.88 13.44 -20.76
CA GLU A 336 0.30 13.07 -21.53
C GLU A 336 -0.01 12.02 -22.60
N VAL A 337 -0.80 10.99 -22.23
CA VAL A 337 -1.11 9.86 -23.13
C VAL A 337 -2.60 9.54 -23.10
N GLY A 338 -3.05 8.72 -24.06
CA GLY A 338 -4.45 8.29 -24.18
C GLY A 338 -4.72 6.88 -23.65
N GLU A 339 -3.69 6.03 -23.60
CA GLU A 339 -3.81 4.63 -23.21
C GLU A 339 -3.40 4.43 -21.74
N HIS A 340 -4.28 3.82 -20.96
CA HIS A 340 -4.05 3.57 -19.54
C HIS A 340 -4.41 2.12 -19.14
N PRO A 341 -3.65 1.51 -18.21
CA PRO A 341 -2.49 2.07 -17.49
C PRO A 341 -1.31 2.39 -18.41
N SER A 342 -0.66 3.54 -18.18
CA SER A 342 0.47 4.01 -19.00
C SER A 342 1.81 3.62 -18.39
N HIS A 343 2.88 3.72 -19.20
CA HIS A 343 4.25 3.45 -18.77
C HIS A 343 4.71 4.46 -17.68
N PRO A 344 5.54 4.04 -16.69
CA PRO A 344 6.02 4.91 -15.62
C PRO A 344 6.71 6.21 -16.08
N SER A 345 7.32 6.21 -17.27
CA SER A 345 7.93 7.41 -17.86
C SER A 345 6.95 8.58 -18.12
N THR A 346 5.64 8.34 -18.00
CA THR A 346 4.59 9.36 -18.14
C THR A 346 4.15 9.96 -16.80
N PHE A 347 4.65 9.44 -15.68
CA PHE A 347 4.14 9.80 -14.35
C PHE A 347 4.86 11.03 -13.80
N TYR A 348 4.11 11.90 -13.12
CA TYR A 348 4.59 13.03 -12.34
C TYR A 348 5.49 14.04 -13.07
N GLY A 349 5.48 14.04 -14.42
CA GLY A 349 6.30 14.93 -15.25
C GLY A 349 5.82 16.38 -15.31
N ARG A 350 4.79 16.73 -14.54
CA ARG A 350 4.10 18.02 -14.59
C ARG A 350 3.40 18.34 -13.27
N ASP A 351 2.90 19.57 -13.17
CA ASP A 351 2.04 20.02 -12.08
C ASP A 351 0.61 20.30 -12.60
N PRO A 352 -0.43 20.09 -11.76
CA PRO A 352 -0.35 19.41 -10.48
C PRO A 352 -0.16 17.89 -10.65
N ALA A 353 0.54 17.28 -9.70
CA ALA A 353 0.64 15.82 -9.53
C ALA A 353 0.78 15.46 -8.05
N ASN A 354 0.58 14.20 -7.68
CA ASN A 354 0.81 13.75 -6.30
C ASN A 354 2.32 13.69 -6.00
N HIS A 355 2.88 14.80 -5.52
CA HIS A 355 4.30 14.90 -5.26
C HIS A 355 4.76 14.12 -4.04
N TYR A 356 3.89 13.84 -3.06
CA TYR A 356 4.20 12.88 -2.01
C TYR A 356 4.54 11.51 -2.63
N ALA A 357 3.69 10.99 -3.52
CA ALA A 357 3.96 9.73 -4.20
C ALA A 357 5.24 9.80 -5.05
N ARG A 358 5.40 10.85 -5.87
CA ARG A 358 6.63 11.07 -6.66
C ARG A 358 7.90 10.96 -5.80
N ILE A 359 7.94 11.68 -4.68
CA ILE A 359 9.09 11.71 -3.77
C ILE A 359 9.31 10.35 -3.10
N VAL A 360 8.24 9.66 -2.69
CA VAL A 360 8.34 8.33 -2.10
C VAL A 360 8.97 7.35 -3.09
N HIS A 361 8.55 7.33 -4.36
CA HIS A 361 9.20 6.51 -5.39
C HIS A 361 10.68 6.89 -5.58
N GLU A 362 11.01 8.18 -5.69
CA GLU A 362 12.39 8.66 -5.88
C GLU A 362 13.35 8.29 -4.72
N VAL A 363 12.81 8.12 -3.50
CA VAL A 363 13.61 7.80 -2.31
C VAL A 363 13.75 6.28 -2.10
N ASN A 364 12.79 5.48 -2.54
CA ASN A 364 12.94 4.02 -2.56
C ASN A 364 14.07 3.62 -3.50
N LEU A 365 14.92 2.69 -3.07
CA LEU A 365 16.15 2.36 -3.78
C LEU A 365 15.89 1.74 -5.16
N ASP A 366 14.79 0.99 -5.30
CA ASP A 366 14.33 0.36 -6.54
C ASP A 366 13.19 1.13 -7.22
N GLY A 367 12.87 2.34 -6.76
CA GLY A 367 11.76 3.14 -7.29
C GLY A 367 10.36 2.64 -6.89
N LYS A 368 10.24 1.54 -6.14
CA LYS A 368 8.96 0.92 -5.80
C LYS A 368 8.45 1.35 -4.43
N GLY A 369 7.15 1.61 -4.32
CA GLY A 369 6.50 1.88 -3.05
C GLY A 369 5.01 2.13 -3.21
N TYR A 370 4.21 1.65 -2.26
CA TYR A 370 2.75 1.80 -2.31
C TYR A 370 2.35 3.15 -1.70
N ALA A 371 2.44 4.24 -2.48
CA ALA A 371 2.27 5.60 -1.96
C ALA A 371 0.83 6.13 -2.02
N PHE A 372 -0.06 5.44 -2.73
CA PHE A 372 -1.49 5.71 -2.79
C PHE A 372 -2.28 4.43 -3.10
N ALA A 373 -3.60 4.48 -2.94
CA ALA A 373 -4.52 3.33 -2.97
C ALA A 373 -4.41 2.36 -4.17
N TYR A 374 -3.97 2.83 -5.33
CA TYR A 374 -3.95 2.08 -6.59
C TYR A 374 -2.58 2.16 -7.27
N ASP A 375 -1.51 2.20 -6.47
CA ASP A 375 -0.14 2.27 -6.99
C ASP A 375 0.31 0.97 -7.69
N ASP A 376 -0.42 -0.12 -7.45
CA ASP A 376 -0.26 -1.42 -8.10
C ASP A 376 -0.80 -1.47 -9.54
N VAL A 377 -1.46 -0.40 -9.99
CA VAL A 377 -1.93 -0.28 -11.37
C VAL A 377 -0.73 -0.12 -12.31
N GLN A 378 -0.56 -1.08 -13.21
CA GLN A 378 0.51 -1.14 -14.21
C GLN A 378 -0.02 -1.69 -15.54
N PRO A 379 0.62 -1.37 -16.68
CA PRO A 379 0.27 -2.00 -17.95
C PRO A 379 0.49 -3.52 -17.90
N ASP A 380 -0.17 -4.27 -18.78
CA ASP A 380 0.02 -5.73 -18.88
C ASP A 380 1.50 -6.05 -19.15
N GLY A 381 2.08 -6.92 -18.32
CA GLY A 381 3.50 -7.26 -18.39
C GLY A 381 4.45 -6.11 -18.02
N GLY A 382 3.93 -4.99 -17.51
CA GLY A 382 4.72 -3.83 -17.09
C GLY A 382 5.49 -4.05 -15.79
N GLU A 383 6.34 -3.08 -15.46
CA GLU A 383 7.10 -3.07 -14.20
C GLU A 383 6.18 -2.76 -13.01
N ASP A 384 6.33 -3.51 -11.91
CA ASP A 384 5.68 -3.17 -10.65
C ASP A 384 6.24 -1.87 -10.09
N GLN A 385 5.35 -0.99 -9.62
CA GLN A 385 5.70 0.26 -8.94
C GLN A 385 5.32 0.23 -7.46
N SER A 386 4.52 -0.76 -7.03
CA SER A 386 3.89 -0.77 -5.71
C SER A 386 4.77 -1.33 -4.60
N GLY A 387 5.82 -2.08 -4.92
CA GLY A 387 6.69 -2.69 -3.93
C GLY A 387 6.06 -3.93 -3.31
N LYS A 388 5.54 -4.82 -4.16
CA LYS A 388 4.94 -6.09 -3.76
C LYS A 388 5.83 -7.29 -4.08
N VAL A 389 5.61 -8.38 -3.35
CA VAL A 389 6.09 -9.72 -3.65
C VAL A 389 4.93 -10.70 -3.56
N ASN A 390 4.91 -11.72 -4.41
CA ASN A 390 3.91 -12.78 -4.32
C ASN A 390 4.41 -14.12 -4.88
N ALA A 391 3.94 -15.22 -4.28
CA ALA A 391 4.25 -16.58 -4.70
C ALA A 391 3.13 -17.55 -4.31
N GLY A 392 2.83 -18.51 -5.20
CA GLY A 392 1.95 -19.66 -4.93
C GLY A 392 2.68 -20.84 -4.26
N ASP A 393 3.97 -20.69 -3.99
CA ASP A 393 4.90 -21.69 -3.48
C ASP A 393 5.98 -21.04 -2.58
N PRO A 394 5.61 -20.20 -1.59
CA PRO A 394 6.58 -19.46 -0.79
C PRO A 394 7.43 -20.42 0.06
N ARG A 395 8.75 -20.34 -0.08
CA ARG A 395 9.73 -21.13 0.68
C ARG A 395 10.31 -20.33 1.84
N VAL A 396 10.71 -19.09 1.56
CA VAL A 396 11.27 -18.16 2.55
C VAL A 396 10.64 -16.81 2.32
N PHE A 397 10.05 -16.24 3.37
CA PHE A 397 9.61 -14.85 3.37
C PHE A 397 10.35 -14.09 4.47
N VAL A 398 11.12 -13.09 4.06
CA VAL A 398 11.89 -12.21 4.94
C VAL A 398 11.31 -10.80 4.91
N VAL A 399 11.11 -10.22 6.08
CA VAL A 399 10.73 -8.82 6.26
C VAL A 399 11.78 -8.15 7.14
N ALA A 400 12.52 -7.21 6.56
CA ALA A 400 13.57 -6.48 7.27
C ALA A 400 13.12 -5.05 7.57
N VAL A 401 13.44 -4.54 8.76
CA VAL A 401 13.08 -3.18 9.19
C VAL A 401 14.32 -2.35 9.54
N GLY A 402 14.38 -1.09 9.10
CA GLY A 402 15.38 -0.09 9.52
C GLY A 402 16.34 0.40 8.44
N GLY A 403 16.39 -0.26 7.28
CA GLY A 403 17.10 0.24 6.09
C GLY A 403 18.63 0.08 6.07
N ASN A 404 19.31 -0.27 7.18
CA ASN A 404 20.79 -0.41 7.18
C ASN A 404 21.32 -1.53 6.27
N GLY A 405 20.48 -2.50 5.92
CA GLY A 405 20.79 -3.59 5.00
C GLY A 405 20.01 -3.51 3.69
N ALA A 406 19.43 -2.36 3.34
CA ALA A 406 18.69 -2.18 2.10
C ALA A 406 19.64 -2.16 0.89
N TYR A 407 19.26 -2.83 -0.20
CA TYR A 407 20.04 -2.95 -1.43
C TYR A 407 19.11 -3.07 -2.63
N THR A 408 19.65 -2.88 -3.83
CA THR A 408 18.96 -3.20 -5.10
C THR A 408 19.59 -4.46 -5.69
N SER A 409 18.74 -5.35 -6.23
CA SER A 409 19.15 -6.62 -6.86
C SER A 409 19.64 -6.44 -8.28
#